data_AF-A0A231GYU8-F1
#
_entry.id   AF-A0A231GYU8-F1
#
_cell.length_a   1.000
_cell.length_b   1.000
_cell.length_c   1.000
_cell.angle_alpha   90.00
_cell.angle_beta   90.00
_cell.angle_gamma   90.00
#
_symmetry.space_group_name_H-M   'P 1'
#
loop_
_entity.id
_entity.type
_entity.pdbx_description
1 polymer ?
#
loop_
_entity_poly.entity_id
_entity_poly.type
_entity_poly.pdbx_seq_one_letter_code
_entity_poly.pdbx_strand_id
1 'polypeptide(L)'
;MALAVVDTRQWSRFSELASLINQSQKYHVSTIAGRGDIEGLGYRKRGLVVGPAEYLAGLQFGTVLVAGIPDLSHGSRTPSEITRLLSLLYLGISRAENEVRVFVNDDDGGVPEVLQRAIANSLVVLTKGSLV
;
A
#
# COMPACT_ATOMS: atom_id res chain seq x y z
N MET A 1 -10.32 6.10 3.34
CA MET A 1 -9.62 4.92 2.79
C MET A 1 -8.25 5.37 2.34
N ALA A 2 -7.22 4.55 2.47
CA ALA A 2 -5.87 4.86 2.01
C ALA A 2 -5.29 3.78 1.11
N LEU A 3 -4.38 4.17 0.22
CA LEU A 3 -3.47 3.33 -0.54
C LEU A 3 -2.05 3.60 -0.03
N ALA A 4 -1.48 2.61 0.66
CA ALA A 4 -0.11 2.61 1.16
C ALA A 4 0.81 1.92 0.14
N VAL A 5 1.76 2.66 -0.41
CA VAL A 5 2.79 2.13 -1.31
C VAL A 5 4.02 1.75 -0.49
N VAL A 6 4.39 0.47 -0.49
CA VAL A 6 5.47 -0.06 0.37
C VAL A 6 6.84 0.27 -0.20
N ASP A 7 7.09 -0.02 -1.47
CA ASP A 7 8.34 0.33 -2.14
C ASP A 7 8.24 1.68 -2.84
N THR A 8 9.02 2.65 -2.37
CA THR A 8 9.08 4.00 -2.94
C THR A 8 9.55 4.01 -4.39
N ARG A 9 10.27 2.97 -4.86
CA ARG A 9 10.63 2.82 -6.27
C ARG A 9 9.41 2.66 -7.18
N GLN A 10 8.30 2.15 -6.64
CA GLN A 10 7.05 2.02 -7.38
C GLN A 10 6.13 3.25 -7.26
N TRP A 11 6.55 4.27 -6.52
CA TRP A 11 5.72 5.45 -6.23
C TRP A 11 5.24 6.15 -7.50
N SER A 12 6.10 6.28 -8.52
CA SER A 12 5.75 6.94 -9.79
C SER A 12 4.49 6.33 -10.42
N ARG A 13 4.47 4.99 -10.58
CA ARG A 13 3.35 4.21 -11.12
C ARG A 13 2.04 4.47 -10.35
N PHE A 14 2.08 4.45 -9.02
CA PHE A 14 0.88 4.63 -8.20
C PHE A 14 0.43 6.09 -8.09
N SER A 15 1.37 7.05 -8.15
CA SER A 15 1.04 8.47 -8.18
C SER A 15 0.36 8.88 -9.50
N GLU A 16 0.78 8.29 -10.62
CA GLU A 16 0.13 8.47 -11.92
C GLU A 16 -1.29 7.90 -11.91
N LEU A 17 -1.46 6.67 -11.41
CA LEU A 17 -2.79 6.07 -11.23
C LEU A 17 -3.70 6.95 -10.36
N ALA A 18 -3.19 7.48 -9.25
CA ALA A 18 -3.92 8.37 -8.37
C ALA A 18 -4.37 9.65 -9.10
N SER A 19 -3.50 10.23 -9.94
CA SER A 19 -3.82 11.38 -10.78
C SER A 19 -4.94 11.08 -11.77
N LEU A 20 -4.89 9.93 -12.46
CA LEU A 20 -5.93 9.49 -13.40
C LEU A 20 -7.29 9.30 -12.70
N ILE A 21 -7.30 8.70 -11.50
CA ILE A 21 -8.53 8.54 -10.72
C ILE A 21 -9.10 9.92 -10.33
N ASN A 22 -8.25 10.85 -9.92
CA ASN A 22 -8.67 12.21 -9.54
C ASN A 22 -9.28 12.98 -10.73
N GLN A 23 -8.74 12.79 -11.94
CA GLN A 23 -9.24 13.41 -13.17
C GLN A 23 -10.65 12.96 -13.54
N SER A 24 -11.04 11.74 -13.16
CA SER A 24 -12.39 11.22 -13.42
C SER A 24 -13.51 12.01 -12.72
N GLN A 25 -13.18 12.90 -11.76
CA GLN A 25 -14.10 13.69 -10.92
C GLN A 25 -15.11 12.87 -10.10
N LYS A 26 -15.11 11.55 -10.21
CA LYS A 26 -16.00 10.64 -9.49
C LYS A 26 -15.52 10.37 -8.06
N TYR A 27 -14.21 10.43 -7.85
CA TYR A 27 -13.56 10.17 -6.57
C TYR A 27 -12.60 11.31 -6.23
N HIS A 28 -12.58 11.71 -4.96
CA HIS A 28 -11.58 12.65 -4.48
C HIS A 28 -10.30 11.89 -4.10
N VAL A 29 -9.18 12.21 -4.73
CA VAL A 29 -7.89 11.58 -4.44
C VAL A 29 -6.93 12.62 -3.90
N SER A 30 -6.32 12.34 -2.75
CA SER A 30 -5.28 13.17 -2.14
C SER A 30 -3.98 12.40 -2.12
N THR A 31 -2.98 12.86 -2.85
CA THR A 31 -1.65 12.27 -2.85
C THR A 31 -0.79 12.91 -1.76
N ILE A 32 -0.13 12.10 -0.95
CA ILE A 32 0.84 12.55 0.06
C ILE A 32 2.21 12.16 -0.46
N ALA A 33 2.99 13.16 -0.87
CA ALA A 33 4.39 13.00 -1.28
C ALA A 33 5.35 13.51 -0.19
N GLY A 34 4.86 14.15 0.85
CA GLY A 34 5.64 14.55 2.02
C GLY A 34 4.78 14.90 3.24
N ARG A 35 5.45 15.16 4.37
CA ARG A 35 4.76 15.44 5.65
C ARG A 35 3.91 16.71 5.63
N GLY A 36 4.24 17.69 4.79
CA GLY A 36 3.47 18.92 4.65
C GLY A 36 2.09 18.72 4.02
N ASP A 37 1.89 17.65 3.25
CA ASP A 37 0.61 17.35 2.60
C ASP A 37 -0.45 16.82 3.58
N ILE A 38 -0.04 16.51 4.82
CA ILE A 38 -0.90 15.92 5.85
C ILE A 38 -1.88 16.96 6.42
N GLU A 39 -1.51 18.24 6.42
CA GLU A 39 -2.24 19.32 7.10
C GLU A 39 -3.63 19.65 6.51
N GLY A 40 -4.08 18.98 5.44
CA GLY A 40 -5.39 19.18 4.82
C GLY A 40 -6.34 17.97 4.84
N LEU A 41 -5.93 16.82 5.38
CA LEU A 41 -6.63 15.54 5.21
C LEU A 41 -7.85 15.37 6.14
N GLY A 42 -7.93 16.16 7.21
CA GLY A 42 -8.79 15.90 8.37
C GLY A 42 -10.32 16.00 8.18
N TYR A 43 -10.85 16.32 6.99
CA TYR A 43 -12.26 16.77 6.90
C TYR A 43 -13.15 16.16 5.80
N ARG A 44 -12.76 15.08 5.11
CA ARG A 44 -13.55 14.61 3.94
C ARG A 44 -13.92 13.13 3.98
N LYS A 45 -15.23 12.87 4.16
CA LYS A 45 -15.83 11.53 4.34
C LYS A 45 -15.79 10.60 3.10
N ARG A 46 -15.29 11.03 1.93
CA ARG A 46 -15.30 10.23 0.68
C ARG A 46 -14.04 10.44 -0.19
N GLY A 47 -12.87 10.41 0.43
CA GLY A 47 -11.59 10.52 -0.26
C GLY A 47 -10.75 9.23 -0.20
N LEU A 48 -9.97 9.00 -1.26
CA LEU A 48 -8.85 8.07 -1.27
C LEU A 48 -7.56 8.86 -1.00
N VAL A 49 -6.84 8.50 0.05
CA VAL A 49 -5.50 9.03 0.31
C VAL A 49 -4.48 8.08 -0.32
N VAL A 50 -3.53 8.58 -1.10
CA VAL A 50 -2.48 7.74 -1.74
C VAL A 50 -1.13 8.25 -1.30
N GLY A 51 -0.26 7.40 -0.78
CA GLY A 51 1.05 7.83 -0.30
C GLY A 51 2.02 6.68 -0.08
N PRO A 52 3.33 6.96 -0.01
CA PRO A 52 4.30 6.04 0.58
C PRO A 52 3.88 5.67 2.00
N ALA A 53 4.04 4.40 2.38
CA ALA A 53 3.65 3.92 3.71
C ALA A 53 4.28 4.75 4.84
N GLU A 54 5.50 5.23 4.67
CA GLU A 54 6.22 6.09 5.61
C GLU A 54 5.52 7.43 5.91
N TYR A 55 4.78 8.00 4.96
CA TYR A 55 4.07 9.27 5.16
C TYR A 55 2.65 9.10 5.68
N LEU A 56 2.16 7.86 5.75
CA LEU A 56 0.91 7.53 6.41
C LEU A 56 1.09 7.27 7.92
N ALA A 57 2.33 7.32 8.42
CA ALA A 57 2.63 7.13 9.83
C ALA A 57 1.86 8.12 10.71
N GLY A 58 1.22 7.60 11.77
CA GLY A 58 0.42 8.40 12.70
C GLY A 58 -1.00 8.71 12.23
N LEU A 59 -1.36 8.37 10.99
CA LEU A 59 -2.73 8.45 10.50
C LEU A 59 -3.48 7.13 10.74
N GLN A 60 -4.81 7.19 10.74
CA GLN A 60 -5.69 6.01 10.84
C GLN A 60 -6.78 6.10 9.78
N PHE A 61 -7.13 4.96 9.21
CA PHE A 61 -8.12 4.85 8.14
C PHE A 61 -9.01 3.63 8.37
N GLY A 62 -10.30 3.73 8.08
CA GLY A 62 -11.19 2.57 8.15
C GLY A 62 -10.73 1.37 7.30
N THR A 63 -10.22 1.65 6.09
CA THR A 63 -9.68 0.63 5.16
C THR A 63 -8.36 1.10 4.57
N VAL A 64 -7.37 0.21 4.55
CA VAL A 64 -6.07 0.43 3.88
C VAL A 64 -5.85 -0.62 2.79
N LEU A 65 -5.58 -0.13 1.60
CA LEU A 65 -5.07 -0.89 0.47
C LEU A 65 -3.54 -0.80 0.53
N VAL A 66 -2.85 -1.92 0.47
CA VAL A 66 -1.38 -1.97 0.46
C VAL A 66 -0.93 -2.48 -0.91
N ALA A 67 -0.02 -1.77 -1.55
CA ALA A 67 0.47 -2.12 -2.88
C ALA A 67 1.97 -1.80 -3.03
N GLY A 68 2.53 -2.21 -4.18
CA GLY A 68 3.93 -2.04 -4.49
C GLY A 68 4.85 -2.80 -3.55
N ILE A 69 4.43 -4.03 -3.22
CA ILE A 69 5.27 -4.96 -2.47
C ILE A 69 6.08 -5.75 -3.49
N PRO A 70 7.41 -5.58 -3.51
CA PRO A 70 8.26 -6.29 -4.45
C PRO A 70 8.59 -7.71 -3.96
N ASP A 71 9.26 -8.50 -4.81
CA ASP A 71 9.87 -9.78 -4.41
C ASP A 71 10.78 -9.60 -3.18
N LEU A 72 10.53 -10.37 -2.11
CA LEU A 72 11.32 -10.36 -0.87
C LEU A 72 12.23 -11.59 -0.74
N SER A 73 12.40 -12.38 -1.80
CA SER A 73 13.21 -13.61 -1.81
C SER A 73 14.67 -13.37 -1.41
N HIS A 74 15.24 -14.33 -0.67
CA HIS A 74 16.65 -14.33 -0.31
C HIS A 74 17.52 -14.42 -1.56
N GLY A 75 18.31 -13.37 -1.84
CA GLY A 75 19.22 -13.29 -2.99
C GLY A 75 18.96 -12.09 -3.92
N SER A 76 17.74 -11.53 -3.91
CA SER A 76 17.41 -10.32 -4.68
C SER A 76 17.75 -9.02 -3.94
N ARG A 77 17.87 -9.07 -2.61
CA ARG A 77 18.10 -7.91 -1.73
C ARG A 77 18.93 -8.23 -0.49
N THR A 78 19.48 -7.18 0.10
CA THR A 78 20.18 -7.25 1.39
C THR A 78 19.20 -7.45 2.56
N PRO A 79 19.63 -8.06 3.69
CA PRO A 79 18.79 -8.23 4.87
C PRO A 79 18.23 -6.91 5.44
N SER A 80 18.98 -5.82 5.33
CA SER A 80 18.55 -4.49 5.79
C SER A 80 17.41 -3.93 4.93
N GLU A 81 17.47 -4.12 3.61
CA GLU A 81 16.39 -3.74 2.69
C GLU A 81 15.11 -4.55 2.95
N ILE A 82 15.24 -5.87 3.14
CA ILE A 82 14.09 -6.73 3.48
C ILE A 82 13.46 -6.26 4.78
N THR A 83 14.26 -6.01 5.82
CA THR A 83 13.79 -5.50 7.12
C THR A 83 13.06 -4.16 6.96
N ARG A 84 13.59 -3.24 6.15
CA ARG A 84 12.93 -1.95 5.86
C ARG A 84 11.58 -2.16 5.18
N LEU A 85 11.50 -3.00 4.16
CA LEU A 85 10.27 -3.27 3.41
C LEU A 85 9.21 -3.93 4.29
N LEU A 86 9.60 -4.89 5.15
CA LEU A 86 8.71 -5.49 6.12
C LEU A 86 8.20 -4.48 7.15
N SER A 87 9.07 -3.55 7.58
CA SER A 87 8.68 -2.47 8.50
C SER A 87 7.66 -1.52 7.87
N LEU A 88 7.82 -1.20 6.58
CA LEU A 88 6.88 -0.36 5.82
C LEU A 88 5.57 -1.09 5.53
N LEU A 89 5.62 -2.39 5.23
CA LEU A 89 4.44 -3.24 5.11
C LEU A 89 3.65 -3.26 6.43
N TYR A 90 4.34 -3.54 7.54
CA TYR A 90 3.73 -3.51 8.87
C TYR A 90 3.12 -2.13 9.18
N LEU A 91 3.86 -1.05 8.90
CA LEU A 91 3.38 0.31 9.09
C LEU A 91 2.08 0.55 8.32
N GLY A 92 2.05 0.23 7.03
CA GLY A 92 0.86 0.40 6.18
C GLY A 92 -0.34 -0.41 6.67
N ILE A 93 -0.15 -1.69 6.97
CA ILE A 93 -1.20 -2.58 7.51
C ILE A 93 -1.75 -2.01 8.83
N SER A 94 -0.88 -1.54 9.71
CA SER A 94 -1.27 -1.02 11.03
C SER A 94 -2.04 0.31 11.00
N ARG A 95 -2.21 0.94 9.83
CA ARG A 95 -3.03 2.16 9.69
C ARG A 95 -4.51 1.85 9.44
N ALA A 96 -4.87 0.57 9.29
CA ALA A 96 -6.24 0.15 9.09
C ALA A 96 -6.94 -0.10 10.42
N GLU A 97 -8.15 0.44 10.57
CA GLU A 97 -9.01 0.18 11.73
C GLU A 97 -9.90 -1.05 11.53
N ASN A 98 -10.38 -1.29 10.29
CA ASN A 98 -11.36 -2.35 10.03
C ASN A 98 -10.89 -3.35 8.97
N GLU A 99 -10.29 -2.90 7.87
CA GLU A 99 -9.99 -3.77 6.73
C GLU A 99 -8.64 -3.44 6.08
N VAL A 100 -7.88 -4.50 5.78
CA VAL A 100 -6.62 -4.44 5.03
C VAL A 100 -6.77 -5.27 3.77
N ARG A 101 -6.41 -4.70 2.62
CA ARG A 101 -6.29 -5.44 1.35
C ARG A 101 -4.89 -5.30 0.80
N VAL A 102 -4.20 -6.41 0.60
CA VAL A 102 -2.84 -6.42 0.08
C VAL A 102 -2.87 -6.85 -1.38
N PHE A 103 -2.34 -6.01 -2.26
CA PHE A 103 -2.24 -6.25 -3.70
C PHE A 103 -0.79 -6.56 -4.06
N VAL A 104 -0.62 -7.68 -4.75
CA VAL A 104 0.64 -8.15 -5.30
C VAL A 104 0.42 -8.48 -6.78
N ASN A 105 1.46 -8.32 -7.59
CA ASN A 105 1.42 -8.61 -9.01
C ASN A 105 2.50 -9.64 -9.36
N ASP A 106 2.22 -10.52 -10.30
CA ASP A 106 3.19 -11.52 -10.76
C ASP A 106 4.42 -10.85 -11.39
N ASP A 107 4.23 -9.72 -12.08
CA ASP A 107 5.32 -8.91 -12.66
C ASP A 107 6.25 -8.29 -11.59
N ASP A 108 5.73 -8.10 -10.37
CA ASP A 108 6.46 -7.50 -9.25
C ASP A 108 7.13 -8.57 -8.35
N GLY A 109 7.08 -9.85 -8.76
CA GLY A 109 7.63 -10.99 -8.02
C GLY A 109 6.59 -11.88 -7.35
N GLY A 110 5.31 -11.63 -7.59
CA GLY A 110 4.20 -12.41 -7.02
C GLY A 110 4.01 -12.19 -5.53
N VAL A 111 3.39 -13.17 -4.85
CA VAL A 111 3.12 -13.13 -3.41
C VAL A 111 4.45 -13.35 -2.64
N PRO A 112 4.93 -12.39 -1.83
CA PRO A 112 6.14 -12.58 -1.03
C PRO A 112 6.00 -13.70 0.00
N GLU A 113 7.10 -14.36 0.35
CA GLU A 113 7.11 -15.52 1.25
C GLU A 113 6.41 -15.27 2.60
N VAL A 114 6.58 -14.08 3.19
CA VAL A 114 5.92 -13.70 4.44
C VAL A 114 4.38 -13.75 4.33
N LEU A 115 3.84 -13.32 3.19
CA LEU A 115 2.40 -13.38 2.92
C LEU A 115 1.96 -14.79 2.55
N GLN A 116 2.79 -15.57 1.85
CA GLN A 116 2.50 -16.98 1.60
C GLN A 116 2.37 -17.76 2.92
N ARG A 117 3.28 -17.52 3.89
CA ARG A 117 3.19 -18.10 5.23
C ARG A 117 1.93 -17.64 5.97
N ALA A 118 1.55 -16.36 5.84
CA ALA A 118 0.32 -15.85 6.45
C ALA A 118 -0.94 -16.52 5.86
N ILE A 119 -0.96 -16.78 4.55
CA ILE A 119 -2.02 -17.53 3.86
C ILE A 119 -2.05 -18.98 4.35
N ALA A 120 -0.90 -19.65 4.41
CA ALA A 120 -0.80 -21.03 4.89
C ALA A 120 -1.30 -21.17 6.35
N ASN A 121 -1.09 -20.14 7.17
CA ASN A 121 -1.58 -20.07 8.55
C ASN A 121 -3.03 -19.56 8.66
N SER A 122 -3.74 -19.37 7.56
CA SER A 122 -5.12 -18.85 7.52
C SER A 122 -5.30 -17.48 8.19
N LEU A 123 -4.23 -16.68 8.27
CA LEU A 123 -4.28 -15.30 8.79
C LEU A 123 -4.76 -14.30 7.73
N VAL A 124 -4.64 -14.67 6.44
CA VAL A 124 -5.04 -13.86 5.29
C VAL A 124 -5.69 -14.77 4.26
N VAL A 125 -6.75 -14.28 3.61
CA VAL A 125 -7.42 -14.99 2.51
C VAL A 125 -6.85 -14.52 1.17
N LEU A 126 -6.35 -15.46 0.38
CA LEU A 126 -5.91 -15.17 -0.99
C LEU A 126 -7.11 -15.11 -1.93
N THR A 127 -7.25 -13.99 -2.65
CA THR A 127 -8.23 -13.84 -3.73
C THR A 127 -7.49 -13.47 -5.01
N LYS A 128 -7.73 -14.21 -6.10
CA LYS A 128 -7.18 -13.86 -7.41
C LYS A 128 -8.03 -12.75 -8.04
N GLY A 129 -7.40 -11.63 -8.40
CA GLY A 129 -8.06 -10.58 -9.17
C GLY A 129 -8.52 -11.10 -10.54
N SER A 130 -9.66 -10.61 -11.03
CA SER A 130 -10.13 -10.97 -12.37
C SER A 130 -9.23 -10.33 -13.43
N LEU A 131 -8.76 -11.14 -14.38
CA LEU A 131 -8.16 -10.69 -15.63
C LEU A 131 -9.31 -10.13 -16.47
N VAL A 132 -9.49 -8.81 -16.47
CA VAL A 132 -10.40 -8.12 -17.41
C VAL A 132 -9.55 -7.39 -18.44
#